data_AF-A0A267G7J5-F1
#
_entry.id   AF-A0A267G7J5-F1
#
_cell.length_a   1.000
_cell.length_b   1.000
_cell.length_c   1.000
_cell.angle_alpha   90.00
_cell.angle_beta   90.00
_cell.angle_gamma   90.00
#
_symmetry.space_group_name_H-M   'P 1'
#
loop_
_entity.id
_entity.type
_entity.pdbx_description
1 polymer ?
#
loop_
_entity_poly.entity_id
_entity_poly.type
_entity_poly.pdbx_seq_one_letter_code
_entity_poly.pdbx_strand_id
1 'polypeptide(L)'
;KPVVLWPEFKVTAGFGTTEVHFPLMARPKQNIMLLALCATALFMAYILYSRVRWRDHIKPRSSKKHFISDAHVPNPIQIVETPKESGRQISSRKNETAIAKTVATRPLQTELQTRAPATIKTNCKIYNELRNVDFQQPALRHVLCSGAKAYEKAAGGFPMCRLQNPFDDRILEVVRSDSSTADLLDMNNTKVKMFVYSERDSISEVIKTSHEWERELVHTTMRLALKVPNATFLDAGCNIGVYSLLAARLGLPVVSLDANIRNLLRLRLSLNAAALDAALVWNFIGSGDQLSFLNFPDDCNVGGATKFGRAVVDSIPVMPVRSERLCGLIGTRNVVIKLDIEGGEADFLRTSGCLFSQFRVVFVQMEFLRQHMVGTDSATIVDFFASRNYSAWRTPGLSALDVKNAELWEDCDILWIHKDFDHLIYSEGFTLATG
;
A
#
# COMPACT_ATOMS: atom_id res chain seq x y z
N LYS A 1 66.91 11.76 -1.98
CA LYS A 1 65.88 10.75 -2.37
C LYS A 1 64.83 10.76 -1.26
N PRO A 2 63.56 11.09 -1.52
CA PRO A 2 62.57 11.14 -0.45
C PRO A 2 62.15 9.72 -0.10
N VAL A 3 62.05 9.45 1.20
CA VAL A 3 61.45 8.23 1.76
C VAL A 3 59.95 8.44 1.73
N VAL A 4 59.24 7.64 0.94
CA VAL A 4 57.78 7.59 0.92
C VAL A 4 57.33 6.59 1.97
N LEU A 5 56.67 7.07 3.03
CA LEU A 5 55.97 6.22 4.00
C LEU A 5 54.55 5.93 3.45
N TRP A 6 54.20 4.64 3.38
CA TRP A 6 52.89 4.17 2.92
C TRP A 6 51.98 3.83 4.11
N PRO A 7 50.65 3.99 3.99
CA PRO A 7 49.73 3.77 5.10
C PRO A 7 49.48 2.28 5.37
N GLU A 8 49.48 1.89 6.63
CA GLU A 8 48.98 0.60 7.11
C GLU A 8 47.45 0.61 7.14
N PHE A 9 46.82 -0.46 6.64
CA PHE A 9 45.37 -0.68 6.76
C PHE A 9 45.09 -1.74 7.82
N LYS A 10 44.35 -1.36 8.87
CA LYS A 10 43.77 -2.27 9.85
C LYS A 10 42.27 -2.37 9.61
N VAL A 11 41.77 -3.61 9.52
CA VAL A 11 40.32 -3.89 9.47
C VAL A 11 39.96 -4.61 10.77
N THR A 12 39.11 -3.97 11.59
CA THR A 12 38.62 -4.53 12.85
C THR A 12 37.23 -5.12 12.64
N ALA A 13 37.11 -6.44 12.76
CA ALA A 13 35.83 -7.13 12.93
C ALA A 13 35.74 -7.64 14.37
N GLY A 14 34.55 -7.53 14.97
CA GLY A 14 34.31 -7.56 16.43
C GLY A 14 34.60 -8.83 17.23
N PHE A 15 35.41 -9.77 16.73
CA PHE A 15 35.90 -10.91 17.50
C PHE A 15 37.32 -11.30 17.04
N GLY A 16 38.33 -10.71 17.69
CA GLY A 16 39.75 -11.08 17.56
C GLY A 16 40.50 -10.45 16.38
N THR A 17 41.64 -9.81 16.67
CA THR A 17 42.57 -9.30 15.66
C THR A 17 43.42 -10.44 15.10
N THR A 18 43.26 -10.73 13.82
CA THR A 18 44.20 -11.59 13.08
C THR A 18 44.95 -10.72 12.08
N GLU A 19 46.25 -10.56 12.26
CA GLU A 19 47.10 -9.81 11.32
C GLU A 19 47.47 -10.73 10.15
N VAL A 20 47.15 -10.30 8.93
CA VAL A 20 47.52 -11.01 7.70
C VAL A 20 48.47 -10.13 6.91
N HIS A 21 49.74 -10.54 6.83
CA HIS A 21 50.74 -9.87 6.00
C HIS A 21 50.72 -10.47 4.59
N PHE A 22 50.60 -9.61 3.58
CA PHE A 22 50.77 -9.99 2.18
C PHE A 22 52.10 -9.44 1.64
N PRO A 23 52.95 -10.27 1.01
CA PRO A 23 54.09 -9.76 0.26
C PRO A 23 53.60 -9.10 -1.03
N LEU A 24 53.85 -7.79 -1.19
CA LEU A 24 53.58 -7.07 -2.42
C LEU A 24 54.49 -7.57 -3.54
N MET A 25 53.92 -8.24 -4.54
CA MET A 25 54.65 -8.55 -5.77
C MET A 25 54.72 -7.33 -6.70
N ALA A 26 55.86 -7.20 -7.38
CA ALA A 26 56.30 -6.02 -8.14
C ALA A 26 55.49 -5.67 -9.41
N ARG A 27 54.27 -6.20 -9.59
CA ARG A 27 53.46 -5.98 -10.80
C ARG A 27 52.02 -5.54 -10.45
N PRO A 28 51.68 -4.25 -10.62
CA PRO A 28 50.40 -3.69 -10.17
C PRO A 28 49.16 -4.38 -10.74
N LYS A 29 49.23 -4.95 -11.95
CA LYS A 29 48.10 -5.64 -12.59
C LYS A 29 47.74 -6.98 -11.92
N GLN A 30 48.69 -7.65 -11.26
CA GLN A 30 48.41 -8.92 -10.57
C GLN A 30 47.75 -8.70 -9.21
N ASN A 31 48.03 -7.56 -8.56
CA ASN A 31 47.44 -7.22 -7.26
C ASN A 31 45.93 -6.90 -7.37
N ILE A 32 45.50 -6.28 -8.48
CA ILE A 32 44.07 -5.98 -8.72
C ILE A 32 43.28 -7.28 -8.92
N MET A 33 43.84 -8.24 -9.66
CA MET A 33 43.18 -9.53 -9.90
C MET A 33 43.10 -10.37 -8.61
N LEU A 34 44.13 -10.33 -7.75
CA LEU A 34 44.12 -11.02 -6.47
C LEU A 34 43.11 -10.41 -5.49
N LEU A 35 43.01 -9.08 -5.44
CA LEU A 35 42.00 -8.37 -4.64
C LEU A 35 40.57 -8.71 -5.08
N ALA A 36 40.32 -8.78 -6.39
CA ALA A 36 39.01 -9.17 -6.92
C ALA A 36 38.64 -10.61 -6.55
N LEU A 37 39.60 -11.55 -6.62
CA LEU A 37 39.38 -12.94 -6.22
C LEU A 37 39.12 -13.07 -4.71
N CYS A 38 39.85 -12.34 -3.87
CA CYS A 38 39.61 -12.32 -2.42
C CYS A 38 38.24 -11.73 -2.06
N ALA A 39 37.83 -10.63 -2.70
CA ALA A 39 36.51 -10.04 -2.49
C ALA A 39 35.38 -11.01 -2.88
N THR A 40 35.55 -11.73 -4.00
CA THR A 40 34.57 -12.73 -4.46
C THR A 40 34.50 -13.92 -3.51
N ALA A 41 35.64 -14.39 -3.00
CA ALA A 41 35.68 -15.50 -2.04
C ALA A 41 35.02 -15.12 -0.68
N LEU A 42 35.27 -13.91 -0.18
CA LEU A 42 34.63 -13.41 1.04
C LEU A 42 33.11 -13.24 0.88
N PHE A 43 32.67 -12.77 -0.29
CA PHE A 43 31.24 -12.65 -0.60
C PHE A 43 30.55 -14.02 -0.67
N MET A 44 31.19 -15.02 -1.29
CA MET A 44 30.67 -16.39 -1.33
C MET A 44 30.63 -17.05 0.06
N ALA A 45 31.65 -16.83 0.89
CA ALA A 45 31.67 -17.32 2.27
C ALA A 45 30.55 -16.69 3.10
N TYR A 46 30.25 -15.40 2.90
CA TYR A 46 29.15 -14.70 3.55
C TYR A 46 27.78 -15.28 3.13
N ILE A 47 27.56 -15.56 1.85
CA ILE A 47 26.34 -16.20 1.34
C ILE A 47 26.15 -17.61 1.92
N LEU A 48 27.23 -18.40 2.00
CA LEU A 48 27.15 -19.74 2.58
C LEU A 48 26.87 -19.69 4.08
N TYR A 49 27.51 -18.77 4.81
CA TYR A 49 27.28 -18.59 6.24
C TYR A 49 25.85 -18.14 6.56
N SER A 50 25.29 -17.21 5.77
CA SER A 50 23.91 -16.74 5.95
C SER A 50 22.88 -17.84 5.66
N ARG A 51 23.12 -18.71 4.67
CA ARG A 51 22.27 -19.88 4.38
C ARG A 51 22.28 -20.95 5.47
N VAL A 52 23.44 -21.21 6.08
CA VAL A 52 23.55 -22.19 7.19
C VAL A 52 22.80 -21.68 8.42
N ARG A 53 22.98 -20.41 8.79
CA ARG A 53 22.31 -19.79 9.94
C ARG A 53 20.79 -19.70 9.78
N TRP A 54 20.29 -19.61 8.55
CA TRP A 54 18.85 -19.62 8.26
C TRP A 54 18.22 -21.00 8.47
N ARG A 55 18.97 -22.08 8.22
CA ARG A 55 18.47 -23.46 8.33
C ARG A 55 18.23 -23.89 9.78
N ASP A 56 18.97 -23.32 10.73
CA ASP A 56 18.88 -23.65 12.15
C ASP A 56 17.69 -22.99 12.88
N HIS A 57 17.02 -22.01 12.26
CA HIS A 57 15.90 -21.29 12.87
C HIS A 57 14.50 -21.82 12.51
N ILE A 58 14.39 -22.84 11.65
CA ILE A 58 13.11 -23.46 11.30
C ILE A 58 13.01 -24.84 11.96
N LYS A 59 12.58 -24.86 13.23
CA LYS A 59 12.02 -26.08 13.83
C LYS A 59 10.51 -26.10 13.59
N PRO A 60 9.95 -27.08 12.85
CA PRO A 60 8.51 -27.21 12.70
C PRO A 60 7.88 -27.69 14.02
N ARG A 61 6.96 -26.90 14.59
CA ARG A 61 6.08 -27.36 15.66
C ARG A 61 4.98 -28.23 15.05
N SER A 62 4.99 -29.52 15.40
CA SER A 62 3.91 -30.44 15.08
C SER A 62 2.66 -30.09 15.91
N SER A 63 1.61 -29.61 15.24
CA SER A 63 0.28 -29.54 15.83
C SER A 63 -0.55 -30.69 15.28
N LYS A 64 -0.92 -31.62 16.18
CA LYS A 64 -1.91 -32.66 15.92
C LYS A 64 -3.26 -31.96 15.67
N LYS A 65 -3.84 -32.10 14.47
CA LYS A 65 -5.23 -31.74 14.20
C LYS A 65 -6.09 -33.00 14.35
N HIS A 66 -7.07 -32.94 15.24
CA HIS A 66 -8.20 -33.87 15.23
C HIS A 66 -9.16 -33.47 14.11
N PHE A 67 -9.44 -34.41 13.22
CA PHE A 67 -10.50 -34.35 12.24
C PHE A 67 -11.82 -34.69 12.94
N ILE A 68 -12.80 -33.81 12.86
CA ILE A 68 -14.21 -34.16 12.99
C ILE A 68 -14.84 -33.78 11.66
N SER A 69 -15.22 -34.81 10.90
CA SER A 69 -16.14 -34.69 9.77
C SER A 69 -17.54 -34.51 10.33
N ASP A 70 -18.30 -33.55 9.81
CA ASP A 70 -19.69 -33.82 9.42
C ASP A 70 -20.19 -32.75 8.45
N ALA A 71 -20.70 -33.25 7.34
CA ALA A 71 -21.35 -32.51 6.28
C ALA A 71 -22.82 -32.28 6.63
N HIS A 72 -23.34 -31.08 6.38
CA HIS A 72 -24.77 -30.87 6.14
C HIS A 72 -24.93 -29.79 5.07
N VAL A 73 -25.48 -30.20 3.93
CA VAL A 73 -25.92 -29.36 2.82
C VAL A 73 -27.34 -28.90 3.12
N PRO A 74 -27.65 -27.59 3.13
CA PRO A 74 -29.04 -27.13 3.11
C PRO A 74 -29.54 -26.99 1.67
N ASN A 75 -30.77 -27.48 1.47
CA ASN A 75 -31.57 -27.42 0.25
C ASN A 75 -31.83 -25.98 -0.26
N PRO A 76 -32.13 -25.82 -1.57
CA PRO A 76 -32.35 -24.52 -2.19
C PRO A 76 -33.65 -23.84 -1.71
N ILE A 77 -33.52 -22.54 -1.44
CA ILE A 77 -34.59 -21.62 -1.05
C ILE A 77 -35.53 -21.41 -2.24
N GLN A 78 -36.83 -21.63 -2.01
CA GLN A 78 -37.90 -21.29 -2.95
C GLN A 78 -38.04 -19.78 -3.08
N ILE A 79 -38.03 -19.30 -4.33
CA ILE A 79 -38.28 -17.90 -4.69
C ILE A 79 -39.79 -17.67 -4.57
N VAL A 80 -40.19 -16.84 -3.60
CA VAL A 80 -41.56 -16.33 -3.47
C VAL A 80 -41.68 -15.11 -4.39
N GLU A 81 -42.52 -15.23 -5.42
CA GLU A 81 -42.93 -14.13 -6.29
C GLU A 81 -43.75 -13.10 -5.48
N THR A 82 -43.29 -11.85 -5.47
CA THR A 82 -44.07 -10.72 -4.95
C THR A 82 -44.97 -10.12 -6.03
N PRO A 83 -46.18 -9.63 -5.69
CA PRO A 83 -47.13 -9.14 -6.68
C PRO A 83 -46.71 -7.78 -7.23
N LYS A 84 -46.96 -7.61 -8.54
CA LYS A 84 -46.89 -6.34 -9.26
C LYS A 84 -47.89 -5.34 -8.69
N GLU A 85 -47.40 -4.26 -8.08
CA GLU A 85 -48.22 -3.07 -7.84
C GLU A 85 -48.20 -2.15 -9.06
N SER A 86 -49.39 -1.97 -9.60
CA SER A 86 -49.75 -1.05 -10.67
C SER A 86 -49.93 0.38 -10.15
N GLY A 87 -49.22 1.31 -10.78
CA GLY A 87 -49.75 2.61 -11.21
C GLY A 87 -50.29 3.59 -10.16
N ARG A 88 -49.52 4.65 -9.91
CA ARG A 88 -50.08 6.01 -9.85
C ARG A 88 -49.03 7.08 -10.15
N GLN A 89 -49.09 7.62 -11.37
CA GLN A 89 -48.48 8.91 -11.69
C GLN A 89 -49.26 10.00 -10.95
N ILE A 90 -48.59 10.70 -10.03
CA ILE A 90 -49.04 12.01 -9.57
C ILE A 90 -47.90 13.00 -9.81
N SER A 91 -48.19 13.89 -10.77
CA SER A 91 -47.51 15.13 -11.03
C SER A 91 -47.74 16.11 -9.88
N SER A 92 -46.67 16.55 -9.21
CA SER A 92 -46.65 17.86 -8.56
C SER A 92 -45.22 18.38 -8.44
N ARG A 93 -44.78 19.08 -9.48
CA ARG A 93 -43.75 20.13 -9.37
C ARG A 93 -44.38 21.32 -8.64
N LYS A 94 -43.80 21.71 -7.51
CA LYS A 94 -43.50 23.10 -7.06
C LYS A 94 -43.39 23.14 -5.54
N ASN A 95 -42.36 23.85 -5.06
CA ASN A 95 -42.12 24.31 -3.68
C ASN A 95 -41.32 23.39 -2.74
N GLU A 96 -40.04 23.16 -3.07
CA GLU A 96 -38.99 22.95 -2.06
C GLU A 96 -37.90 23.99 -2.27
N THR A 97 -38.14 25.21 -1.79
CA THR A 97 -37.13 26.27 -1.73
C THR A 97 -37.52 27.26 -0.63
N ALA A 98 -37.46 26.83 0.64
CA ALA A 98 -37.36 27.69 1.83
C ALA A 98 -37.58 26.93 3.15
N ILE A 99 -36.88 25.80 3.39
CA ILE A 99 -36.72 25.26 4.76
C ILE A 99 -35.29 24.72 4.89
N ALA A 100 -34.32 25.62 4.84
CA ALA A 100 -32.92 25.29 5.14
C ALA A 100 -32.24 26.53 5.70
N LYS A 101 -32.67 26.99 6.89
CA LYS A 101 -31.99 28.10 7.59
C LYS A 101 -32.33 28.24 9.07
N THR A 102 -32.43 27.14 9.82
CA THR A 102 -32.32 27.19 11.30
C THR A 102 -32.14 25.80 11.92
N VAL A 103 -31.16 25.02 11.43
CA VAL A 103 -30.59 23.98 12.30
C VAL A 103 -29.52 24.67 13.12
N ALA A 104 -29.87 24.97 14.38
CA ALA A 104 -28.98 25.53 15.36
C ALA A 104 -27.67 24.71 15.38
N THR A 105 -26.58 25.37 15.06
CA THR A 105 -25.21 24.94 15.36
C THR A 105 -25.09 24.86 16.88
N ARG A 106 -25.60 23.80 17.49
CA ARG A 106 -25.12 23.38 18.81
C ARG A 106 -23.62 23.19 18.64
N PRO A 107 -22.78 23.86 19.43
CA PRO A 107 -21.35 23.64 19.37
C PRO A 107 -21.14 22.16 19.71
N LEU A 108 -20.85 21.35 18.69
CA LEU A 108 -20.40 19.98 18.87
C LEU A 108 -18.93 20.01 19.35
N GLN A 109 -18.64 20.83 20.36
CA GLN A 109 -17.45 20.70 21.19
C GLN A 109 -17.69 19.57 22.20
N THR A 110 -18.22 18.44 21.74
CA THR A 110 -18.05 17.20 22.49
C THR A 110 -16.56 16.91 22.41
N GLU A 111 -15.85 17.14 23.51
CA GLU A 111 -14.42 16.82 23.62
C GLU A 111 -14.17 15.43 23.03
N LEU A 112 -13.13 15.32 22.20
CA LEU A 112 -12.71 14.05 21.64
C LEU A 112 -12.42 13.11 22.80
N GLN A 113 -13.28 12.12 23.05
CA GLN A 113 -13.05 11.23 24.18
C GLN A 113 -11.72 10.52 23.98
N THR A 114 -10.81 10.75 24.92
CA THR A 114 -9.54 10.08 24.99
C THR A 114 -9.67 8.86 25.89
N ARG A 115 -9.14 7.73 25.43
CA ARG A 115 -8.92 6.58 26.32
C ARG A 115 -7.71 6.89 27.20
N ALA A 116 -7.66 6.29 28.39
CA ALA A 116 -6.45 6.31 29.22
C ALA A 116 -5.26 5.88 28.34
N PRO A 117 -4.13 6.63 28.35
CA PRO A 117 -3.05 6.40 27.41
C PRO A 117 -2.52 4.98 27.58
N ALA A 118 -2.85 4.12 26.62
CA ALA A 118 -2.26 2.81 26.51
C ALA A 118 -0.90 3.00 25.83
N THR A 119 0.06 3.60 26.55
CA THR A 119 1.42 3.75 26.04
C THR A 119 1.99 2.36 25.84
N ILE A 120 2.17 1.96 24.57
CA ILE A 120 3.04 0.82 24.33
C ILE A 120 4.46 1.31 24.57
N LYS A 121 5.23 0.52 25.33
CA LYS A 121 6.68 0.64 25.40
C LYS A 121 7.29 0.18 24.07
N THR A 122 7.05 0.94 23.00
CA THR A 122 7.79 0.78 21.74
C THR A 122 8.86 1.86 21.67
N ASN A 123 9.89 1.60 20.87
CA ASN A 123 10.83 2.64 20.46
C ASN A 123 10.25 3.54 19.35
N CYS A 124 9.09 3.19 18.80
CA CYS A 124 8.46 3.84 17.65
C CYS A 124 7.32 4.74 18.10
N LYS A 125 7.63 6.01 18.39
CA LYS A 125 6.65 6.99 18.86
C LYS A 125 5.47 7.19 17.91
N ILE A 126 5.68 7.06 16.61
CA ILE A 126 4.65 7.19 15.56
C ILE A 126 3.47 6.23 15.75
N TYR A 127 3.69 5.07 16.37
CA TYR A 127 2.60 4.11 16.63
C TYR A 127 1.65 4.58 17.76
N ASN A 128 2.00 5.67 18.47
CA ASN A 128 1.13 6.29 19.46
C ASN A 128 0.27 7.41 18.88
N GLU A 129 0.55 7.89 17.67
CA GLU A 129 -0.29 8.88 16.98
C GLU A 129 -1.72 8.36 16.91
N LEU A 130 -2.70 9.20 17.27
CA LEU A 130 -4.14 8.87 17.33
C LEU A 130 -4.53 7.68 18.23
N ARG A 131 -3.59 7.04 18.94
CA ARG A 131 -3.84 5.83 19.75
C ARG A 131 -4.82 6.06 20.90
N ASN A 132 -4.85 7.29 21.41
CA ASN A 132 -5.75 7.67 22.49
C ASN A 132 -7.16 8.03 22.00
N VAL A 133 -7.38 8.13 20.69
CA VAL A 133 -8.70 8.48 20.12
C VAL A 133 -9.58 7.24 20.07
N ASP A 134 -10.75 7.30 20.71
CA ASP A 134 -11.75 6.24 20.56
C ASP A 134 -12.54 6.40 19.26
N PHE A 135 -12.07 5.78 18.17
CA PHE A 135 -12.74 5.80 16.88
C PHE A 135 -14.13 5.13 16.87
N GLN A 136 -14.42 4.25 17.83
CA GLN A 136 -15.70 3.54 17.90
C GLN A 136 -16.78 4.32 18.65
N GLN A 137 -16.43 5.45 19.28
CA GLN A 137 -17.38 6.26 20.04
C GLN A 137 -18.54 6.74 19.14
N PRO A 138 -19.80 6.71 19.61
CA PRO A 138 -20.96 7.05 18.78
C PRO A 138 -20.88 8.42 18.10
N ALA A 139 -20.29 9.41 18.78
CA ALA A 139 -20.13 10.77 18.25
C ALA A 139 -19.23 10.84 17.01
N LEU A 140 -18.24 9.95 16.88
CA LEU A 140 -17.33 9.95 15.72
C LEU A 140 -17.89 9.20 14.51
N ARG A 141 -18.78 8.22 14.71
CA ARG A 141 -19.24 7.33 13.63
C ARG A 141 -19.83 8.09 12.44
N HIS A 142 -20.47 9.23 12.69
CA HIS A 142 -21.12 10.05 11.68
C HIS A 142 -20.19 11.06 10.98
N VAL A 143 -19.01 11.32 11.53
CA VAL A 143 -18.07 12.34 11.01
C VAL A 143 -16.86 11.73 10.31
N LEU A 144 -16.58 10.44 10.55
CA LEU A 144 -15.44 9.76 9.94
C LEU A 144 -15.69 9.45 8.45
N CYS A 145 -16.84 8.87 8.13
CA CYS A 145 -17.18 8.45 6.77
C CYS A 145 -18.25 9.35 6.15
N SER A 146 -18.15 9.60 4.86
CA SER A 146 -19.14 10.29 4.05
C SER A 146 -20.25 9.32 3.64
N GLY A 147 -21.50 9.67 3.92
CA GLY A 147 -22.68 8.90 3.50
C GLY A 147 -22.90 7.57 4.25
N ALA A 148 -22.07 7.23 5.24
CA ALA A 148 -22.19 6.02 6.04
C ALA A 148 -21.70 6.26 7.47
N LYS A 149 -22.15 5.43 8.41
CA LYS A 149 -21.67 5.47 9.79
C LYS A 149 -20.51 4.49 9.96
N ALA A 150 -19.33 4.96 10.35
CA ALA A 150 -18.19 4.10 10.63
C ALA A 150 -18.56 3.01 11.65
N TYR A 151 -18.05 1.79 11.45
CA TYR A 151 -18.21 0.63 12.32
C TYR A 151 -19.65 0.11 12.50
N GLU A 152 -20.66 0.69 11.83
CA GLU A 152 -22.03 0.18 11.85
C GLU A 152 -22.17 -0.95 10.82
N LYS A 153 -22.14 -2.20 11.30
CA LYS A 153 -22.32 -3.38 10.44
C LYS A 153 -23.77 -3.49 9.98
N ALA A 154 -23.95 -3.68 8.68
CA ALA A 154 -25.25 -3.98 8.06
C ALA A 154 -25.26 -5.41 7.50
N ALA A 155 -26.38 -5.84 6.91
CA ALA A 155 -26.52 -7.18 6.32
C ALA A 155 -25.44 -7.49 5.26
N GLY A 156 -24.89 -6.46 4.61
CA GLY A 156 -23.82 -6.57 3.61
C GLY A 156 -22.40 -6.37 4.14
N GLY A 157 -22.18 -6.43 5.46
CA GLY A 157 -20.89 -6.20 6.11
C GLY A 157 -20.72 -4.78 6.65
N PHE A 158 -19.47 -4.39 6.89
CA PHE A 158 -19.13 -3.01 7.25
C PHE A 158 -19.22 -2.09 6.02
N PRO A 159 -19.45 -0.77 6.22
CA PRO A 159 -19.50 0.16 5.13
C PRO A 159 -18.11 0.43 4.54
N MET A 160 -18.09 0.81 3.27
CA MET A 160 -16.94 1.48 2.68
C MET A 160 -16.85 2.89 3.24
N CYS A 161 -15.80 3.15 4.01
CA CYS A 161 -15.57 4.42 4.67
C CYS A 161 -14.79 5.37 3.76
N ARG A 162 -15.50 6.07 2.88
CA ARG A 162 -14.92 7.23 2.20
C ARG A 162 -14.76 8.35 3.23
N LEU A 163 -13.55 8.83 3.49
CA LEU A 163 -13.31 9.90 4.45
C LEU A 163 -14.07 11.18 4.05
N GLN A 164 -14.57 11.92 5.03
CA GLN A 164 -15.20 13.23 4.79
C GLN A 164 -14.20 14.25 4.22
N ASN A 165 -14.71 15.18 3.42
CA ASN A 165 -13.96 16.32 2.90
C ASN A 165 -14.84 17.58 3.00
N PRO A 166 -14.54 18.54 3.91
CA PRO A 166 -13.42 18.51 4.87
C PRO A 166 -13.57 17.39 5.91
N PHE A 167 -12.44 16.96 6.50
CA PHE A 167 -12.41 15.99 7.60
C PHE A 167 -12.46 16.70 8.97
N ASP A 168 -12.66 15.97 10.06
CA ASP A 168 -12.66 16.54 11.42
C ASP A 168 -11.30 17.18 11.74
N ASP A 169 -11.28 18.51 11.85
CA ASP A 169 -10.06 19.29 12.07
C ASP A 169 -9.34 18.95 13.37
N ARG A 170 -10.04 18.46 14.38
CA ARG A 170 -9.42 18.09 15.67
C ARG A 170 -8.52 16.87 15.49
N ILE A 171 -8.96 15.90 14.69
CA ILE A 171 -8.17 14.70 14.36
C ILE A 171 -7.05 15.07 13.39
N LEU A 172 -7.34 15.91 12.38
CA LEU A 172 -6.31 16.39 11.45
C LEU A 172 -5.21 17.18 12.15
N GLU A 173 -5.51 17.98 13.18
CA GLU A 173 -4.52 18.74 13.93
C GLU A 173 -3.53 17.83 14.68
N VAL A 174 -4.01 16.73 15.26
CA VAL A 174 -3.12 15.72 15.87
C VAL A 174 -2.17 15.13 14.83
N VAL A 175 -2.67 14.79 13.65
CA VAL A 175 -1.82 14.26 12.57
C VAL A 175 -0.85 15.32 12.05
N ARG A 176 -1.30 16.57 11.96
CA ARG A 176 -0.49 17.71 11.53
C ARG A 176 0.65 17.99 12.50
N SER A 177 0.42 17.92 13.81
CA SER A 177 1.46 18.12 14.82
C SER A 177 2.52 17.02 14.82
N ASP A 178 2.12 15.79 14.48
CA ASP A 178 2.99 14.62 14.37
C ASP A 178 3.54 14.42 12.94
N SER A 179 3.40 15.42 12.07
CA SER A 179 3.91 15.40 10.70
C SER A 179 5.01 16.43 10.49
N SER A 180 5.93 16.12 9.58
CA SER A 180 6.83 17.09 8.97
C SER A 180 6.39 17.39 7.55
N THR A 181 6.75 18.55 7.02
CA THR A 181 6.62 18.83 5.58
C THR A 181 7.92 18.48 4.87
N ALA A 182 7.84 17.82 3.73
CA ALA A 182 8.93 17.57 2.80
C ALA A 182 8.52 17.99 1.38
N ASP A 183 9.50 18.12 0.50
CA ASP A 183 9.28 18.29 -0.93
C ASP A 183 9.40 16.92 -1.63
N LEU A 184 8.41 16.55 -2.42
CA LEU A 184 8.43 15.42 -3.35
C LEU A 184 8.63 15.96 -4.77
N LEU A 185 9.59 15.43 -5.52
CA LEU A 185 9.78 15.75 -6.93
C LEU A 185 8.71 15.05 -7.77
N ASP A 186 8.05 15.82 -8.63
CA ASP A 186 7.14 15.28 -9.63
C ASP A 186 7.87 14.82 -10.90
N MET A 187 7.09 14.38 -11.89
CA MET A 187 7.58 13.91 -13.20
C MET A 187 8.45 14.93 -13.94
N ASN A 188 8.30 16.23 -13.63
CA ASN A 188 9.03 17.34 -14.22
C ASN A 188 10.11 17.91 -13.29
N ASN A 189 10.50 17.17 -12.24
CA ASN A 189 11.41 17.62 -11.18
C ASN A 189 10.91 18.90 -10.48
N THR A 190 9.61 19.17 -10.50
CA THR A 190 9.02 20.28 -9.73
C THR A 190 8.63 19.76 -8.36
N LYS A 191 8.90 20.56 -7.33
CA LYS A 191 8.62 20.20 -5.95
C LYS A 191 7.13 20.34 -5.63
N VAL A 192 6.59 19.31 -5.00
CA VAL A 192 5.24 19.26 -4.43
C VAL A 192 5.36 19.09 -2.94
N LYS A 193 4.67 19.93 -2.17
CA LYS A 193 4.67 19.81 -0.71
C LYS A 193 3.93 18.54 -0.30
N MET A 194 4.57 17.73 0.54
CA MET A 194 4.03 16.51 1.09
C MET A 194 4.17 16.49 2.62
N PHE A 195 3.14 16.01 3.31
CA PHE A 195 3.18 15.73 4.73
C PHE A 195 3.66 14.29 4.94
N VAL A 196 4.75 14.15 5.68
CA VAL A 196 5.43 12.88 5.97
C VAL A 196 5.52 12.66 7.48
N TYR A 197 5.87 11.46 7.93
CA TYR A 197 6.12 11.22 9.36
C TYR A 197 7.35 12.04 9.82
N SER A 198 7.21 12.70 10.97
CA SER A 198 8.27 13.52 11.55
C SER A 198 9.43 12.65 12.07
N GLU A 199 9.08 11.56 12.73
CA GLU A 199 9.96 10.54 13.27
C GLU A 199 10.46 9.56 12.18
N ARG A 200 11.16 8.49 12.61
CA ARG A 200 11.70 7.43 11.75
C ARG A 200 10.59 6.63 11.08
N ASP A 201 10.60 6.65 9.76
CA ASP A 201 9.75 5.87 8.86
C ASP A 201 10.46 5.79 7.50
N SER A 202 10.53 4.60 6.90
CA SER A 202 11.39 4.34 5.73
C SER A 202 11.05 5.25 4.55
N ILE A 203 9.76 5.40 4.23
CA ILE A 203 9.33 6.23 3.09
C ILE A 203 9.58 7.71 3.40
N SER A 204 9.20 8.14 4.60
CA SER A 204 9.37 9.52 5.02
C SER A 204 10.84 9.94 5.05
N GLU A 205 11.75 9.08 5.49
CA GLU A 205 13.20 9.36 5.52
C GLU A 205 13.78 9.52 4.12
N VAL A 206 13.41 8.64 3.18
CA VAL A 206 13.86 8.76 1.78
C VAL A 206 13.33 10.06 1.18
N ILE A 207 12.04 10.39 1.33
CA ILE A 207 11.49 11.65 0.79
C ILE A 207 12.14 12.89 1.44
N LYS A 208 12.38 12.88 2.76
CA LYS A 208 13.06 13.98 3.47
C LYS A 208 14.48 14.22 2.94
N THR A 209 15.16 13.18 2.47
CA THR A 209 16.58 13.24 2.11
C THR A 209 16.82 13.35 0.61
N SER A 210 16.09 12.60 -0.22
CA SER A 210 16.24 12.55 -1.68
C SER A 210 15.15 13.28 -2.44
N HIS A 211 14.06 13.69 -1.77
CA HIS A 211 12.86 14.25 -2.41
C HIS A 211 12.12 13.26 -3.33
N GLU A 212 12.38 11.97 -3.20
CA GLU A 212 11.87 10.94 -4.10
C GLU A 212 11.45 9.70 -3.32
N TRP A 213 10.66 8.84 -3.95
CA TRP A 213 10.39 7.48 -3.48
C TRP A 213 10.31 6.58 -4.70
N GLU A 214 11.13 5.53 -4.76
CA GLU A 214 11.15 4.55 -5.87
C GLU A 214 10.99 5.18 -7.25
N ARG A 215 11.77 6.24 -7.50
CA ARG A 215 11.56 7.19 -8.61
C ARG A 215 11.22 6.51 -9.92
N GLU A 216 12.01 5.52 -10.34
CA GLU A 216 11.80 4.84 -11.61
C GLU A 216 10.50 4.03 -11.66
N LEU A 217 10.10 3.38 -10.57
CA LEU A 217 8.85 2.61 -10.50
C LEU A 217 7.62 3.54 -10.54
N VAL A 218 7.63 4.58 -9.71
CA VAL A 218 6.59 5.61 -9.69
C VAL A 218 6.48 6.29 -11.05
N HIS A 219 7.60 6.74 -11.62
CA HIS A 219 7.62 7.43 -12.90
C HIS A 219 7.16 6.54 -14.05
N THR A 220 7.55 5.26 -14.06
CA THR A 220 7.10 4.30 -15.07
C THR A 220 5.58 4.12 -14.99
N THR A 221 5.04 3.96 -13.79
CA THR A 221 3.60 3.83 -13.54
C THR A 221 2.83 5.07 -14.00
N MET A 222 3.32 6.27 -13.67
CA MET A 222 2.68 7.54 -14.07
C MET A 222 2.75 7.78 -15.58
N ARG A 223 3.89 7.47 -16.23
CA ARG A 223 4.02 7.56 -17.70
C ARG A 223 3.03 6.63 -18.40
N LEU A 224 2.86 5.41 -17.92
CA LEU A 224 1.87 4.48 -18.48
C LEU A 224 0.45 4.99 -18.23
N ALA A 225 0.14 5.46 -17.03
CA ALA A 225 -1.18 6.00 -16.68
C ALA A 225 -1.59 7.16 -17.60
N LEU A 226 -0.68 8.09 -17.88
CA LEU A 226 -0.91 9.23 -18.78
C LEU A 226 -1.20 8.83 -20.23
N LYS A 227 -0.73 7.66 -20.67
CA LYS A 227 -1.05 7.13 -22.00
C LYS A 227 -2.45 6.52 -22.07
N VAL A 228 -3.12 6.31 -20.92
CA VAL A 228 -4.47 5.75 -20.87
C VAL A 228 -5.50 6.89 -20.90
N PRO A 229 -6.32 7.01 -21.96
CA PRO A 229 -7.27 8.11 -22.07
C PRO A 229 -8.39 7.96 -21.03
N ASN A 230 -8.73 9.07 -20.35
CA ASN A 230 -9.85 9.13 -19.39
C ASN A 230 -9.81 7.97 -18.38
N ALA A 231 -8.72 7.88 -17.63
CA ALA A 231 -8.51 6.83 -16.64
C ALA A 231 -8.65 7.33 -15.20
N THR A 232 -9.24 6.53 -14.34
CA THR A 232 -9.14 6.68 -12.88
C THR A 232 -7.92 5.94 -12.38
N PHE A 233 -7.11 6.61 -11.56
CA PHE A 233 -6.00 6.00 -10.85
C PHE A 233 -6.49 5.45 -9.51
N LEU A 234 -6.47 4.13 -9.35
CA LEU A 234 -6.81 3.45 -8.10
C LEU A 234 -5.51 3.05 -7.39
N ASP A 235 -5.25 3.67 -6.26
CA ASP A 235 -4.09 3.42 -5.41
C ASP A 235 -4.51 2.58 -4.20
N ALA A 236 -4.35 1.26 -4.28
CA ALA A 236 -4.67 0.32 -3.22
C ALA A 236 -3.44 0.05 -2.35
N GLY A 237 -3.51 0.50 -1.09
CA GLY A 237 -2.38 0.61 -0.17
C GLY A 237 -1.53 1.82 -0.51
N CYS A 238 -2.15 3.00 -0.48
CA CYS A 238 -1.51 4.23 -0.92
C CYS A 238 -0.38 4.70 0.00
N ASN A 239 -0.30 4.15 1.21
CA ASN A 239 0.61 4.59 2.25
C ASN A 239 0.47 6.11 2.45
N ILE A 240 1.56 6.85 2.71
CA ILE A 240 1.50 8.31 2.80
C ILE A 240 1.14 9.02 1.47
N GLY A 241 0.96 8.28 0.37
CA GLY A 241 0.28 8.75 -0.83
C GLY A 241 1.17 9.32 -1.93
N VAL A 242 2.39 8.80 -2.10
CA VAL A 242 3.30 9.20 -3.19
C VAL A 242 2.63 9.04 -4.55
N TYR A 243 2.12 7.84 -4.86
CA TYR A 243 1.46 7.56 -6.14
C TYR A 243 0.20 8.42 -6.31
N SER A 244 -0.67 8.43 -5.30
CA SER A 244 -1.89 9.25 -5.27
C SER A 244 -1.65 10.73 -5.53
N LEU A 245 -0.67 11.34 -4.86
CA LEU A 245 -0.39 12.78 -4.98
C LEU A 245 0.11 13.14 -6.38
N LEU A 246 1.01 12.32 -6.95
CA LEU A 246 1.51 12.54 -8.31
C LEU A 246 0.44 12.29 -9.37
N ALA A 247 -0.39 11.25 -9.22
CA ALA A 247 -1.51 10.99 -10.12
C ALA A 247 -2.52 12.16 -10.12
N ALA A 248 -2.86 12.68 -8.94
CA ALA A 248 -3.76 13.84 -8.82
C ALA A 248 -3.14 15.09 -9.46
N ARG A 249 -1.84 15.32 -9.27
CA ARG A 249 -1.11 16.44 -9.89
C ARG A 249 -1.07 16.37 -11.41
N LEU A 250 -1.08 15.16 -11.95
CA LEU A 250 -1.19 14.90 -13.39
C LEU A 250 -2.63 15.04 -13.92
N GLY A 251 -3.59 15.43 -13.07
CA GLY A 251 -4.98 15.66 -13.44
C GLY A 251 -5.82 14.39 -13.56
N LEU A 252 -5.34 13.24 -13.08
CA LEU A 252 -6.11 12.01 -13.05
C LEU A 252 -7.11 12.04 -11.87
N PRO A 253 -8.35 11.55 -12.05
CA PRO A 253 -9.21 11.21 -10.93
C PRO A 253 -8.55 10.12 -10.08
N VAL A 254 -8.42 10.35 -8.78
CA VAL A 254 -7.74 9.42 -7.85
C VAL A 254 -8.70 8.84 -6.83
N VAL A 255 -8.61 7.52 -6.64
CA VAL A 255 -9.18 6.79 -5.49
C VAL A 255 -8.02 6.16 -4.73
N SER A 256 -7.85 6.52 -3.45
CA SER A 256 -6.77 6.04 -2.60
C SER A 256 -7.34 5.23 -1.45
N LEU A 257 -6.89 4.00 -1.27
CA LEU A 257 -7.30 3.10 -0.20
C LEU A 257 -6.11 2.81 0.71
N ASP A 258 -6.32 2.90 2.01
CA ASP A 258 -5.36 2.41 3.00
C ASP A 258 -6.09 1.94 4.27
N ALA A 259 -5.50 0.97 4.95
CA ALA A 259 -6.01 0.48 6.24
C ALA A 259 -5.57 1.40 7.40
N ASN A 260 -4.43 2.08 7.27
CA ASN A 260 -3.89 3.00 8.26
C ASN A 260 -4.44 4.41 8.02
N ILE A 261 -5.35 4.87 8.88
CA ILE A 261 -5.93 6.21 8.76
C ILE A 261 -4.88 7.32 8.82
N ARG A 262 -3.77 7.13 9.54
CA ARG A 262 -2.68 8.12 9.68
C ARG A 262 -2.05 8.45 8.33
N ASN A 263 -1.93 7.45 7.47
CA ASN A 263 -1.45 7.58 6.10
C ASN A 263 -2.42 8.42 5.24
N LEU A 264 -3.71 8.09 5.29
CA LEU A 264 -4.75 8.82 4.53
C LEU A 264 -4.89 10.28 4.98
N LEU A 265 -4.77 10.56 6.27
CA LEU A 265 -4.85 11.92 6.79
C LEU A 265 -3.62 12.76 6.40
N ARG A 266 -2.42 12.16 6.35
CA ARG A 266 -1.23 12.81 5.76
C ARG A 266 -1.39 13.08 4.26
N LEU A 267 -1.96 12.11 3.52
CA LEU A 267 -2.31 12.34 2.12
C LEU A 267 -3.33 13.48 1.97
N ARG A 268 -4.36 13.55 2.82
CA ARG A 268 -5.32 14.68 2.84
C ARG A 268 -4.61 16.03 3.06
N LEU A 269 -3.69 16.11 4.02
CA LEU A 269 -2.92 17.33 4.27
C LEU A 269 -2.06 17.72 3.04
N SER A 270 -1.44 16.74 2.39
CA SER A 270 -0.64 16.93 1.17
C SER A 270 -1.48 17.42 -0.01
N LEU A 271 -2.63 16.79 -0.26
CA LEU A 271 -3.59 17.19 -1.29
C LEU A 271 -4.08 18.63 -1.05
N ASN A 272 -4.45 18.97 0.19
CA ASN A 272 -4.88 20.32 0.54
C ASN A 272 -3.76 21.36 0.29
N ALA A 273 -2.53 21.05 0.68
CA ALA A 273 -1.38 21.94 0.46
C ALA A 273 -1.03 22.13 -1.02
N ALA A 274 -1.39 21.17 -1.87
CA ALA A 274 -1.22 21.23 -3.31
C ALA A 274 -2.47 21.73 -4.06
N ALA A 275 -3.57 22.04 -3.37
CA ALA A 275 -4.88 22.34 -3.95
C ALA A 275 -5.38 21.25 -4.92
N LEU A 276 -5.17 20.00 -4.56
CA LEU A 276 -5.59 18.80 -5.29
C LEU A 276 -6.70 18.06 -4.52
N ASP A 277 -7.36 17.10 -5.17
CA ASP A 277 -8.38 16.26 -4.53
C ASP A 277 -8.24 14.78 -4.90
N ALA A 278 -8.71 13.92 -4.00
CA ALA A 278 -8.80 12.47 -4.19
C ALA A 278 -9.91 11.89 -3.30
N ALA A 279 -10.50 10.78 -3.73
CA ALA A 279 -11.40 9.99 -2.89
C ALA A 279 -10.56 9.08 -1.98
N LEU A 280 -10.54 9.37 -0.68
CA LEU A 280 -9.79 8.61 0.32
C LEU A 280 -10.69 7.57 0.99
N VAL A 281 -10.29 6.31 0.99
CA VAL A 281 -11.07 5.17 1.51
C VAL A 281 -10.30 4.51 2.65
N TRP A 282 -10.86 4.59 3.86
CA TRP A 282 -10.29 4.00 5.06
C TRP A 282 -10.90 2.64 5.37
N ASN A 283 -10.34 1.61 4.75
CA ASN A 283 -10.72 0.23 4.93
C ASN A 283 -9.52 -0.67 4.64
N PHE A 284 -9.59 -1.93 5.08
CA PHE A 284 -8.71 -2.96 4.54
C PHE A 284 -9.50 -3.92 3.67
N ILE A 285 -8.82 -4.59 2.74
CA ILE A 285 -9.47 -5.53 1.85
C ILE A 285 -9.56 -6.92 2.50
N GLY A 286 -10.79 -7.42 2.59
CA GLY A 286 -11.06 -8.73 3.14
C GLY A 286 -12.52 -9.09 3.03
N SER A 287 -12.81 -10.40 2.99
CA SER A 287 -14.17 -10.94 3.04
C SER A 287 -14.69 -11.16 4.47
N GLY A 288 -13.87 -10.83 5.48
CA GLY A 288 -14.22 -10.98 6.89
C GLY A 288 -15.34 -10.02 7.31
N ASP A 289 -15.99 -10.36 8.41
CA ASP A 289 -17.11 -9.60 8.98
C ASP A 289 -16.80 -9.08 10.39
N GLN A 290 -15.52 -9.10 10.76
CA GLN A 290 -14.97 -8.64 12.03
C GLN A 290 -13.98 -7.49 11.81
N LEU A 291 -13.91 -6.58 12.78
CA LEU A 291 -12.89 -5.54 12.80
C LEU A 291 -11.50 -6.19 12.89
N SER A 292 -10.54 -5.62 12.17
CA SER A 292 -9.14 -6.03 12.24
C SER A 292 -8.29 -4.90 12.81
N PHE A 293 -7.09 -5.24 13.24
CA PHE A 293 -6.10 -4.31 13.74
C PHE A 293 -4.82 -4.51 12.95
N LEU A 294 -4.14 -3.41 12.65
CA LEU A 294 -2.82 -3.47 12.02
C LEU A 294 -1.78 -3.96 13.01
N ASN A 295 -0.83 -4.74 12.52
CA ASN A 295 0.38 -5.09 13.22
C ASN A 295 1.51 -4.30 12.59
N PHE A 296 2.17 -3.46 13.38
CA PHE A 296 3.33 -2.72 12.93
C PHE A 296 4.62 -3.48 13.23
N PRO A 297 5.62 -3.41 12.34
CA PRO A 297 6.94 -3.99 12.58
C PRO A 297 7.71 -3.26 13.69
N ASP A 298 8.71 -3.91 14.27
CA ASP A 298 9.51 -3.32 15.36
C ASP A 298 10.51 -2.25 14.90
N ASP A 299 10.72 -2.10 13.59
CA ASP A 299 11.74 -1.22 12.99
C ASP A 299 11.23 0.21 12.70
N CYS A 300 10.00 0.52 13.12
CA CYS A 300 9.32 1.79 12.89
C CYS A 300 8.93 2.05 11.41
N ASN A 301 8.97 1.05 10.54
CA ASN A 301 8.44 1.19 9.18
C ASN A 301 6.91 1.17 9.22
N VAL A 302 6.25 2.33 9.02
CA VAL A 302 4.78 2.40 9.05
C VAL A 302 4.17 1.75 7.81
N GLY A 303 4.91 1.75 6.70
CA GLY A 303 4.47 1.15 5.44
C GLY A 303 4.24 -0.35 5.52
N GLY A 304 5.13 -1.07 6.21
CA GLY A 304 5.06 -2.53 6.37
C GLY A 304 3.97 -3.03 7.34
N ALA A 305 2.92 -2.25 7.58
CA ALA A 305 1.85 -2.61 8.50
C ALA A 305 0.95 -3.68 7.89
N THR A 306 0.86 -4.85 8.52
CA THR A 306 0.11 -6.00 7.99
C THR A 306 -0.99 -6.48 8.94
N LYS A 307 -1.96 -7.23 8.41
CA LYS A 307 -2.94 -7.99 9.23
C LYS A 307 -2.31 -9.23 9.88
N PHE A 308 -1.16 -9.69 9.38
CA PHE A 308 -0.54 -10.94 9.78
C PHE A 308 0.69 -10.74 10.67
N GLY A 309 0.47 -10.68 11.98
CA GLY A 309 1.51 -10.85 12.97
C GLY A 309 2.61 -9.77 13.04
N ARG A 310 3.46 -9.97 14.06
CA ARG A 310 4.72 -9.29 14.42
C ARG A 310 4.67 -7.78 14.61
N ALA A 311 4.15 -7.38 15.77
CA ALA A 311 4.96 -7.01 16.94
C ALA A 311 4.14 -6.06 17.83
N VAL A 312 3.72 -4.95 17.25
CA VAL A 312 2.95 -3.89 17.90
C VAL A 312 1.54 -3.86 17.31
N VAL A 313 0.57 -4.37 18.05
CA VAL A 313 -0.84 -4.30 17.64
C VAL A 313 -1.36 -2.87 17.82
N ASP A 314 -1.89 -2.31 16.74
CA ASP A 314 -2.53 -1.01 16.78
C ASP A 314 -3.81 -1.05 17.62
N SER A 315 -4.20 0.11 18.15
CA SER A 315 -5.45 0.28 18.88
C SER A 315 -6.62 0.68 17.99
N ILE A 316 -6.33 1.15 16.77
CA ILE A 316 -7.34 1.67 15.85
C ILE A 316 -7.91 0.49 15.04
N PRO A 317 -9.21 0.17 15.19
CA PRO A 317 -9.82 -0.88 14.41
C PRO A 317 -10.06 -0.43 12.96
N VAL A 318 -9.88 -1.35 12.03
CA VAL A 318 -10.11 -1.16 10.60
C VAL A 318 -11.25 -2.06 10.15
N MET A 319 -12.14 -1.50 9.33
CA MET A 319 -13.30 -2.21 8.77
C MET A 319 -12.90 -3.00 7.51
N PRO A 320 -13.19 -4.32 7.45
CA PRO A 320 -13.03 -5.08 6.21
C PRO A 320 -14.05 -4.62 5.16
N VAL A 321 -13.60 -4.51 3.92
CA VAL A 321 -14.47 -4.40 2.75
C VAL A 321 -13.96 -5.26 1.61
N ARG A 322 -14.90 -5.70 0.78
CA ARG A 322 -14.61 -6.36 -0.49
C ARG A 322 -14.23 -5.30 -1.52
N SER A 323 -13.27 -5.59 -2.41
CA SER A 323 -12.78 -4.61 -3.40
C SER A 323 -13.86 -4.18 -4.40
N GLU A 324 -14.88 -5.01 -4.66
CA GLU A 324 -16.08 -4.64 -5.44
C GLU A 324 -16.79 -3.37 -4.95
N ARG A 325 -16.67 -3.00 -3.66
CA ARG A 325 -17.28 -1.78 -3.12
C ARG A 325 -16.66 -0.51 -3.71
N LEU A 326 -15.42 -0.58 -4.19
CA LEU A 326 -14.69 0.55 -4.77
C LEU A 326 -15.27 1.01 -6.10
N CYS A 327 -16.03 0.16 -6.80
CA CYS A 327 -16.65 0.50 -8.08
C CYS A 327 -17.48 1.79 -8.05
N GLY A 328 -18.18 2.04 -6.96
CA GLY A 328 -19.02 3.24 -6.82
C GLY A 328 -18.23 4.56 -6.77
N LEU A 329 -16.90 4.51 -6.67
CA LEU A 329 -16.02 5.67 -6.67
C LEU A 329 -15.33 5.89 -8.02
N ILE A 330 -15.47 4.96 -8.95
CA ILE A 330 -14.82 5.03 -10.26
C ILE A 330 -15.77 5.71 -11.24
N GLY A 331 -15.40 6.92 -11.67
CA GLY A 331 -16.20 7.74 -12.58
C GLY A 331 -15.83 7.61 -14.07
N THR A 332 -14.83 6.79 -14.40
CA THR A 332 -14.30 6.66 -15.76
C THR A 332 -14.39 5.23 -16.26
N ARG A 333 -14.23 5.01 -17.57
CA ARG A 333 -14.29 3.67 -18.17
C ARG A 333 -13.01 2.89 -17.97
N ASN A 334 -11.86 3.57 -18.03
CA ASN A 334 -10.54 2.95 -17.92
C ASN A 334 -10.04 3.10 -16.49
N VAL A 335 -9.39 2.06 -15.97
CA VAL A 335 -8.83 2.08 -14.62
C VAL A 335 -7.38 1.62 -14.71
N VAL A 336 -6.50 2.33 -14.01
CA VAL A 336 -5.12 1.91 -13.78
C VAL A 336 -4.95 1.73 -12.28
N ILE A 337 -4.30 0.65 -11.87
CA ILE A 337 -4.24 0.27 -10.46
C ILE A 337 -2.78 0.20 -10.00
N LYS A 338 -2.45 0.81 -8.86
CA LYS A 338 -1.33 0.39 -8.01
C LYS A 338 -1.90 -0.50 -6.92
N LEU A 339 -1.37 -1.71 -6.76
CA LEU A 339 -1.85 -2.69 -5.79
C LEU A 339 -0.68 -3.18 -4.95
N ASP A 340 -0.57 -2.67 -3.74
CA ASP A 340 0.38 -3.20 -2.75
C ASP A 340 -0.23 -2.91 -1.38
N ILE A 341 -0.79 -3.96 -0.78
CA ILE A 341 -1.60 -3.94 0.45
C ILE A 341 -1.10 -4.99 1.44
N GLU A 342 0.22 -5.23 1.43
CA GLU A 342 0.95 -5.99 2.45
C GLU A 342 0.38 -7.39 2.71
N GLY A 343 0.09 -8.13 1.63
CA GLY A 343 -0.42 -9.51 1.67
C GLY A 343 -1.94 -9.64 1.46
N GLY A 344 -2.61 -8.56 1.06
CA GLY A 344 -4.03 -8.55 0.73
C GLY A 344 -4.34 -8.75 -0.76
N GLU A 345 -3.34 -8.89 -1.62
CA GLU A 345 -3.45 -8.78 -3.08
C GLU A 345 -4.39 -9.84 -3.65
N ALA A 346 -4.25 -11.10 -3.21
CA ALA A 346 -5.12 -12.18 -3.65
C ALA A 346 -6.59 -11.98 -3.21
N ASP A 347 -6.83 -11.45 -2.00
CA ASP A 347 -8.18 -11.14 -1.51
C ASP A 347 -8.80 -9.98 -2.29
N PHE A 348 -8.00 -8.98 -2.67
CA PHE A 348 -8.42 -7.92 -3.58
C PHE A 348 -8.91 -8.51 -4.90
N LEU A 349 -8.14 -9.39 -5.53
CA LEU A 349 -8.52 -9.98 -6.83
C LEU A 349 -9.70 -10.95 -6.72
N ARG A 350 -9.81 -11.74 -5.65
CA ARG A 350 -10.97 -12.63 -5.43
C ARG A 350 -12.27 -11.87 -5.33
N THR A 351 -12.22 -10.64 -4.81
CA THR A 351 -13.40 -9.83 -4.54
C THR A 351 -13.58 -8.68 -5.55
N SER A 352 -12.77 -8.62 -6.61
CA SER A 352 -12.75 -7.51 -7.58
C SER A 352 -13.71 -7.72 -8.76
N GLY A 353 -14.69 -8.62 -8.63
CA GLY A 353 -15.58 -9.02 -9.72
C GLY A 353 -16.22 -7.83 -10.44
N CYS A 354 -16.70 -6.84 -9.69
CA CYS A 354 -17.23 -5.61 -10.27
C CYS A 354 -16.16 -4.78 -11.01
N LEU A 355 -14.96 -4.62 -10.45
CA LEU A 355 -13.88 -3.81 -11.05
C LEU A 355 -13.48 -4.33 -12.43
N PHE A 356 -13.29 -5.65 -12.57
CA PHE A 356 -12.83 -6.26 -13.82
C PHE A 356 -13.95 -6.64 -14.79
N SER A 357 -15.23 -6.56 -14.37
CA SER A 357 -16.37 -6.81 -15.27
C SER A 357 -17.02 -5.53 -15.81
N GLN A 358 -17.01 -4.45 -15.03
CA GLN A 358 -17.66 -3.19 -15.41
C GLN A 358 -16.69 -2.18 -16.02
N PHE A 359 -15.42 -2.24 -15.63
CA PHE A 359 -14.40 -1.29 -16.08
C PHE A 359 -13.34 -1.99 -16.92
N ARG A 360 -12.66 -1.20 -17.75
CA ARG A 360 -11.49 -1.64 -18.49
C ARG A 360 -10.26 -1.37 -17.63
N VAL A 361 -9.89 -2.34 -16.80
CA VAL A 361 -8.65 -2.29 -16.01
C VAL A 361 -7.48 -2.45 -16.98
N VAL A 362 -6.80 -1.37 -17.31
CA VAL A 362 -5.79 -1.33 -18.37
C VAL A 362 -4.50 -2.01 -17.92
N PHE A 363 -4.01 -1.63 -16.75
CA PHE A 363 -2.90 -2.31 -16.10
C PHE A 363 -3.02 -2.25 -14.57
N VAL A 364 -2.29 -3.16 -13.93
CA VAL A 364 -2.07 -3.20 -12.48
C VAL A 364 -0.56 -3.26 -12.24
N GLN A 365 0.01 -2.23 -11.63
CA GLN A 365 1.35 -2.30 -11.04
C GLN A 365 1.18 -2.86 -9.63
N MET A 366 1.95 -3.90 -9.30
CA MET A 366 1.77 -4.65 -8.07
C MET A 366 3.11 -5.10 -7.50
N GLU A 367 3.25 -4.95 -6.20
CA GLU A 367 4.36 -5.56 -5.47
C GLU A 367 4.10 -7.08 -5.36
N PHE A 368 4.95 -7.90 -5.98
CA PHE A 368 4.82 -9.36 -5.97
C PHE A 368 5.87 -9.97 -5.03
N LEU A 369 5.61 -9.89 -3.72
CA LEU A 369 6.45 -10.52 -2.69
C LEU A 369 5.83 -11.80 -2.17
N ARG A 370 6.45 -12.95 -2.45
CA ARG A 370 5.95 -14.26 -2.01
C ARG A 370 5.90 -14.39 -0.51
N GLN A 371 6.82 -13.72 0.20
CA GLN A 371 6.85 -13.69 1.65
C GLN A 371 5.61 -13.05 2.29
N HIS A 372 4.87 -12.20 1.56
CA HIS A 372 3.62 -11.60 2.02
C HIS A 372 2.39 -12.45 1.65
N MET A 373 2.56 -13.45 0.79
CA MET A 373 1.50 -14.30 0.27
C MET A 373 1.37 -15.58 1.09
N VAL A 374 0.13 -16.03 1.32
CA VAL A 374 -0.14 -17.27 2.07
C VAL A 374 -0.70 -18.37 1.17
N GLY A 375 -0.29 -19.61 1.41
CA GLY A 375 -0.84 -20.78 0.71
C GLY A 375 -0.74 -20.67 -0.82
N THR A 376 -1.88 -20.55 -1.49
CA THR A 376 -2.01 -20.52 -2.96
C THR A 376 -2.21 -19.11 -3.52
N ASP A 377 -1.94 -18.06 -2.74
CA ASP A 377 -2.19 -16.68 -3.16
C ASP A 377 -1.40 -16.28 -4.41
N SER A 378 -0.12 -16.63 -4.50
CA SER A 378 0.71 -16.34 -5.69
C SER A 378 0.13 -16.97 -6.96
N ALA A 379 -0.24 -18.26 -6.89
CA ALA A 379 -0.90 -18.96 -7.99
C ALA A 379 -2.27 -18.33 -8.32
N THR A 380 -3.05 -17.94 -7.30
CA THR A 380 -4.35 -17.27 -7.48
C THR A 380 -4.20 -15.98 -8.28
N ILE A 381 -3.20 -15.16 -7.96
CA ILE A 381 -2.90 -13.90 -8.63
C ILE A 381 -2.52 -14.15 -10.09
N VAL A 382 -1.58 -15.07 -10.32
CA VAL A 382 -1.09 -15.43 -11.66
C VAL A 382 -2.25 -15.94 -12.53
N ASP A 383 -3.03 -16.89 -12.03
CA ASP A 383 -4.18 -17.46 -12.72
C ASP A 383 -5.25 -16.40 -13.01
N PHE A 384 -5.50 -15.48 -12.07
CA PHE A 384 -6.48 -14.41 -12.23
C PHE A 384 -6.17 -13.54 -13.45
N PHE A 385 -4.92 -13.10 -13.59
CA PHE A 385 -4.50 -12.24 -14.69
C PHE A 385 -4.33 -13.02 -16.00
N ALA A 386 -3.72 -14.21 -15.95
CA ALA A 386 -3.54 -15.05 -17.14
C ALA A 386 -4.88 -15.42 -17.80
N SER A 387 -5.87 -15.82 -17.00
CA SER A 387 -7.22 -16.15 -17.48
C SER A 387 -8.00 -14.95 -18.03
N ARG A 388 -7.54 -13.72 -17.77
CA ARG A 388 -8.15 -12.46 -18.24
C ARG A 388 -7.32 -11.77 -19.31
N ASN A 389 -6.44 -12.50 -19.97
CA ASN A 389 -5.66 -12.00 -21.10
C ASN A 389 -4.73 -10.82 -20.73
N TYR A 390 -4.12 -10.88 -19.54
CA TYR A 390 -3.02 -9.97 -19.17
C TYR A 390 -1.67 -10.61 -19.50
N SER A 391 -0.70 -9.77 -19.81
CA SER A 391 0.72 -10.09 -19.91
C SER A 391 1.44 -9.55 -18.65
N ALA A 392 2.50 -10.24 -18.22
CA ALA A 392 3.28 -9.89 -17.03
C ALA A 392 4.62 -9.28 -17.44
N TRP A 393 5.00 -8.20 -16.76
CA TRP A 393 6.23 -7.46 -17.04
C TRP A 393 6.90 -7.07 -15.73
N ARG A 394 8.21 -7.28 -15.62
CA ARG A 394 8.97 -6.80 -14.48
C ARG A 394 9.10 -5.29 -14.55
N THR A 395 8.77 -4.57 -13.49
CA THR A 395 8.99 -3.13 -13.37
C THR A 395 10.22 -2.80 -12.52
N PRO A 396 10.83 -1.62 -12.69
CA PRO A 396 10.52 -0.57 -13.67
C PRO A 396 11.04 -0.84 -15.08
N GLY A 397 11.87 -1.87 -15.28
CA GLY A 397 12.56 -2.12 -16.56
C GLY A 397 11.69 -2.60 -17.73
N LEU A 398 10.43 -2.95 -17.47
CA LEU A 398 9.46 -3.47 -18.44
C LEU A 398 10.00 -4.66 -19.25
N SER A 399 10.64 -5.62 -18.59
CA SER A 399 11.03 -6.88 -19.22
C SER A 399 9.90 -7.90 -19.11
N ALA A 400 9.51 -8.51 -20.23
CA ALA A 400 8.44 -9.49 -20.26
C ALA A 400 8.76 -10.70 -19.38
N LEU A 401 7.76 -11.20 -18.65
CA LEU A 401 7.84 -12.39 -17.83
C LEU A 401 7.01 -13.53 -18.46
N ASP A 402 7.56 -14.74 -18.47
CA ASP A 402 6.80 -15.92 -18.88
C ASP A 402 5.94 -16.43 -17.72
N VAL A 403 4.63 -16.27 -17.86
CA VAL A 403 3.62 -16.66 -16.88
C VAL A 403 3.60 -18.18 -16.65
N LYS A 404 4.09 -18.98 -17.59
CA LYS A 404 4.21 -20.44 -17.43
C LYS A 404 5.27 -20.85 -16.42
N ASN A 405 6.21 -19.95 -16.11
CA ASN A 405 7.31 -20.16 -15.18
C ASN A 405 7.15 -19.24 -13.95
N ALA A 406 5.93 -18.85 -13.60
CA ALA A 406 5.67 -17.91 -12.52
C ALA A 406 6.17 -18.40 -11.16
N GLU A 407 6.26 -19.71 -10.96
CA GLU A 407 6.85 -20.37 -9.80
C GLU A 407 8.36 -20.15 -9.67
N LEU A 408 9.04 -19.70 -10.74
CA LEU A 408 10.46 -19.34 -10.73
C LEU A 408 10.72 -17.84 -10.57
N TRP A 409 9.68 -17.00 -10.60
CA TRP A 409 9.86 -15.56 -10.42
C TRP A 409 10.41 -15.22 -9.03
N GLU A 410 11.47 -14.42 -9.01
CA GLU A 410 11.96 -13.76 -7.81
C GLU A 410 10.96 -12.71 -7.32
N ASP A 411 11.04 -12.38 -6.04
CA ASP A 411 10.31 -11.26 -5.43
C ASP A 411 10.65 -9.96 -6.19
N CYS A 412 9.62 -9.33 -6.79
CA CYS A 412 9.78 -8.13 -7.61
C CYS A 412 8.45 -7.40 -7.82
N ASP A 413 8.51 -6.17 -8.32
CA ASP A 413 7.34 -5.48 -8.85
C ASP A 413 6.96 -6.00 -10.24
N ILE A 414 5.66 -6.27 -10.41
CA ILE A 414 5.09 -6.76 -11.65
C ILE A 414 4.03 -5.77 -12.15
N LEU A 415 4.15 -5.42 -13.42
CA LEU A 415 3.09 -4.79 -14.18
C LEU A 415 2.31 -5.86 -14.95
N TRP A 416 1.05 -6.03 -14.58
CA TRP A 416 0.07 -6.78 -15.35
C TRP A 416 -0.63 -5.83 -16.31
N ILE A 417 -0.45 -6.00 -17.61
CA ILE A 417 -1.12 -5.16 -18.63
C ILE A 417 -2.03 -6.01 -19.50
N HIS A 418 -3.26 -5.54 -19.73
CA HIS A 418 -4.20 -6.26 -20.57
C HIS A 418 -3.70 -6.23 -22.02
N LYS A 419 -3.70 -7.36 -22.74
CA LYS A 419 -3.00 -7.47 -24.04
C LYS A 419 -3.45 -6.47 -25.11
N ASP A 420 -4.70 -6.03 -25.07
CA ASP A 420 -5.18 -4.93 -25.95
C ASP A 420 -4.34 -3.63 -25.82
N PHE A 421 -3.60 -3.49 -24.73
CA PHE A 421 -2.78 -2.34 -24.39
C PHE A 421 -1.29 -2.64 -24.33
N ASP A 422 -0.82 -3.82 -24.76
CA ASP A 422 0.61 -4.14 -24.79
C ASP A 422 1.41 -3.08 -25.60
N HIS A 423 0.79 -2.45 -26.59
CA HIS A 423 1.37 -1.35 -27.36
C HIS A 423 1.81 -0.14 -26.50
N LEU A 424 1.27 0.04 -25.30
CA LEU A 424 1.69 1.10 -24.37
C LEU A 424 3.14 0.92 -23.90
N ILE A 425 3.61 -0.33 -23.80
CA ILE A 425 4.99 -0.68 -23.44
C ILE A 425 5.95 -0.33 -24.57
N TYR A 426 5.55 -0.62 -25.81
CA TYR A 426 6.40 -0.48 -26.99
C TYR A 426 6.36 0.92 -27.64
N SER A 427 5.36 1.73 -27.33
CA SER A 427 5.24 3.08 -27.89
C SER A 427 6.50 3.92 -27.61
N GLU A 428 7.03 4.54 -28.68
CA GLU A 428 8.25 5.35 -28.66
C GLU A 428 8.24 6.36 -27.50
N GLY A 429 9.35 6.44 -26.76
CA GLY A 429 9.49 7.31 -25.57
C GLY A 429 9.81 6.59 -24.26
N PHE A 430 9.90 5.25 -24.25
CA PHE A 430 10.40 4.48 -23.10
C PHE A 430 11.91 4.20 -23.12
N THR A 431 12.67 4.86 -24.00
CA THR A 431 14.13 4.86 -23.88
C THR A 431 14.49 5.52 -22.55
N LEU A 432 14.61 4.70 -21.50
CA LEU A 432 15.23 5.09 -20.25
C LEU A 432 16.56 5.70 -20.67
N ALA A 433 16.70 7.01 -20.49
CA ALA A 433 17.99 7.65 -20.62
C ALA A 433 18.87 6.96 -19.59
N THR A 434 19.67 5.99 -20.02
CA THR A 434 20.74 5.42 -19.24
C THR A 434 21.77 6.54 -19.09
N GLY A 435 21.55 7.37 -18.07
CA GLY A 435 22.47 8.41 -17.61
C GLY A 435 23.39 7.85 -16.54
#